data_AF-A0A1Q7ND83-F1
#
_entry.id   AF-A0A1Q7ND83-F1
#
_cell.length_a   1.000
_cell.length_b   1.000
_cell.length_c   1.000
_cell.angle_alpha   90.00
_cell.angle_beta   90.00
_cell.angle_gamma   90.00
#
_symmetry.space_group_name_H-M   'P 1'
#
loop_
_entity.id
_entity.type
_entity.pdbx_description
1 polymer ?
#
loop_
_entity_poly.entity_id
_entity_poly.type
_entity_poly.pdbx_seq_one_letter_code
_entity_poly.pdbx_strand_id
1 'polypeptide(L)'
;MDFSCVEGCSKCCIDREYYPSVEFGKVGVLILQDEKDKIELLAKKHGIKIIILPRIGMSYKELDKPDQILAYQLMGVEPNGNTCPFLDTESNERSPHGGYRCKIYENRPLACQAYPVIERFPVMLDPKCKFCETCSAPSGNINSELESLIQIQRKMRTDATHIWRYATGIGNKENKDQIKTGWFLV
;
A
#
# COMPACT_ATOMS: atom_id res chain seq x y z
N MET A 1 -10.58 -13.15 -10.04
CA MET A 1 -9.75 -14.37 -10.05
C MET A 1 -10.36 -15.41 -9.11
N ASP A 2 -10.23 -16.69 -9.41
CA ASP A 2 -10.52 -17.77 -8.46
C ASP A 2 -9.25 -18.03 -7.63
N PHE A 3 -9.32 -17.79 -6.32
CA PHE A 3 -8.20 -17.88 -5.39
C PHE A 3 -8.17 -19.20 -4.61
N SER A 4 -9.01 -20.16 -4.97
CA SER A 4 -9.17 -21.44 -4.28
C SER A 4 -7.90 -22.30 -4.19
N CYS A 5 -6.89 -22.04 -5.03
CA CYS A 5 -5.61 -22.76 -5.02
C CYS A 5 -4.63 -22.32 -3.92
N VAL A 6 -4.91 -21.24 -3.16
CA VAL A 6 -4.09 -20.83 -2.02
C VAL A 6 -4.94 -20.65 -0.76
N GLU A 7 -4.60 -21.39 0.28
CA GLU A 7 -5.10 -21.14 1.63
C GLU A 7 -4.30 -20.01 2.32
N GLY A 8 -5.01 -19.13 3.03
CA GLY A 8 -4.38 -18.13 3.90
C GLY A 8 -3.74 -16.95 3.17
N CYS A 9 -4.30 -16.47 2.05
CA CYS A 9 -3.72 -15.35 1.30
C CYS A 9 -3.85 -14.01 2.07
N SER A 10 -2.82 -13.66 2.84
CA SER A 10 -2.74 -12.35 3.54
C SER A 10 -1.32 -11.80 3.65
N LYS A 11 -0.34 -12.42 2.97
CA LYS A 11 1.08 -12.06 3.09
C LYS A 11 1.33 -10.58 2.80
N CYS A 12 0.77 -10.02 1.72
CA CYS A 12 0.91 -8.60 1.38
C CYS A 12 0.21 -7.65 2.37
N CYS A 13 -0.68 -8.16 3.22
CA CYS A 13 -1.32 -7.39 4.30
C CYS A 13 -0.59 -7.53 5.64
N ILE A 14 0.33 -8.48 5.77
CA ILE A 14 1.06 -8.79 7.01
C ILE A 14 2.52 -8.38 6.88
N ASP A 15 3.15 -8.60 5.74
CA ASP A 15 4.56 -8.32 5.51
C ASP A 15 4.70 -7.05 4.67
N ARG A 16 5.39 -6.04 5.23
CA ARG A 16 5.75 -4.84 4.48
C ARG A 16 7.24 -4.73 4.24
N GLU A 17 7.54 -4.02 3.18
CA GLU A 17 8.89 -3.88 2.65
C GLU A 17 9.47 -2.52 2.97
N TYR A 18 10.79 -2.45 2.94
CA TYR A 18 11.51 -1.18 2.87
C TYR A 18 11.45 -0.66 1.43
N TYR A 19 11.20 0.63 1.25
CA TYR A 19 11.29 1.25 -0.07
C TYR A 19 11.57 2.75 0.01
N PRO A 20 12.54 3.27 -0.78
CA PRO A 20 13.47 2.55 -1.65
C PRO A 20 14.62 1.85 -0.91
N SER A 21 14.89 2.21 0.35
CA SER A 21 15.93 1.62 1.18
C SER A 21 15.52 1.60 2.65
N VAL A 22 16.35 0.99 3.51
CA VAL A 22 16.15 1.00 4.98
C VAL A 22 16.04 2.42 5.53
N GLU A 23 16.77 3.37 4.96
CA GLU A 23 16.79 4.78 5.37
C GLU A 23 15.40 5.44 5.31
N PHE A 24 14.57 5.05 4.34
CA PHE A 24 13.22 5.58 4.19
C PHE A 24 12.19 4.91 5.11
N GLY A 25 12.58 3.83 5.78
CA GLY A 25 11.67 2.99 6.54
C GLY A 25 10.76 2.15 5.65
N LYS A 26 9.81 1.47 6.28
CA LYS A 26 8.86 0.64 5.56
C LYS A 26 7.82 1.47 4.84
N VAL A 27 7.43 0.97 3.67
CA VAL A 27 6.41 1.58 2.83
C VAL A 27 5.03 1.12 3.27
N GLY A 28 4.10 2.07 3.38
CA GLY A 28 2.70 1.77 3.61
C GLY A 28 1.88 1.56 2.34
N VAL A 29 0.63 1.14 2.52
CA VAL A 29 -0.33 1.02 1.40
C VAL A 29 -0.55 2.41 0.81
N LEU A 30 -0.37 2.57 -0.50
CA LEU A 30 -0.62 3.84 -1.20
C LEU A 30 -2.07 4.26 -1.03
N ILE A 31 -2.27 5.48 -0.53
CA ILE A 31 -3.57 6.13 -0.40
C ILE A 31 -3.53 7.40 -1.26
N LEU A 32 -4.39 7.50 -2.27
CA LEU A 32 -4.49 8.70 -3.08
C LEU A 32 -5.14 9.84 -2.29
N GLN A 33 -4.91 11.07 -2.72
CA GLN A 33 -5.38 12.26 -2.00
C GLN A 33 -6.90 12.23 -1.75
N ASP A 34 -7.70 11.76 -2.69
CA ASP A 34 -9.16 11.66 -2.59
C ASP A 34 -9.67 10.39 -1.86
N GLU A 35 -8.76 9.47 -1.50
CA GLU A 35 -9.07 8.30 -0.69
C GLU A 35 -8.83 8.55 0.80
N LYS A 36 -7.95 9.50 1.15
CA LYS A 36 -7.50 9.74 2.54
C LYS A 36 -8.67 9.88 3.53
N ASP A 37 -9.56 10.83 3.28
CA ASP A 37 -10.67 11.12 4.20
C ASP A 37 -11.65 9.94 4.31
N LYS A 38 -11.83 9.18 3.22
CA LYS A 38 -12.66 7.96 3.21
C LYS A 38 -12.06 6.88 4.10
N ILE A 39 -10.74 6.67 4.03
CA ILE A 39 -10.04 5.70 4.87
C ILE A 39 -10.07 6.11 6.35
N GLU A 40 -9.89 7.39 6.66
CA GLU A 40 -10.04 7.92 8.02
C GLU A 40 -11.45 7.71 8.58
N LEU A 41 -12.48 7.94 7.76
CA LEU A 41 -13.88 7.69 8.13
C LEU A 41 -14.15 6.20 8.38
N LEU A 42 -13.63 5.32 7.52
CA LEU A 42 -13.75 3.86 7.70
C LEU A 42 -13.06 3.40 8.97
N ALA A 43 -11.85 3.89 9.26
CA ALA A 43 -11.16 3.59 10.51
C ALA A 43 -11.99 3.99 11.74
N LYS A 44 -12.54 5.21 11.72
CA LYS A 44 -13.44 5.69 12.80
C LYS A 44 -14.67 4.80 12.94
N LYS A 45 -15.33 4.44 11.84
CA LYS A 45 -16.52 3.58 11.83
C LYS A 45 -16.25 2.20 12.47
N HIS A 46 -15.06 1.66 12.26
CA HIS A 46 -14.66 0.36 12.79
C HIS A 46 -13.93 0.43 14.13
N GLY A 47 -13.77 1.61 14.73
CA GLY A 47 -13.03 1.79 15.98
C GLY A 47 -11.53 1.47 15.87
N ILE A 48 -10.96 1.58 14.68
CA ILE A 48 -9.56 1.22 14.38
C ILE A 48 -8.69 2.47 14.45
N LYS A 49 -7.60 2.41 15.20
CA LYS A 49 -6.56 3.45 15.16
C LYS A 49 -5.67 3.22 13.95
N ILE A 50 -5.55 4.22 13.09
CA ILE A 50 -4.67 4.19 11.92
C ILE A 50 -3.61 5.29 11.98
N ILE A 51 -2.51 5.08 11.26
CA ILE A 51 -1.48 6.09 11.02
C ILE A 51 -1.39 6.28 9.52
N ILE A 52 -1.63 7.50 9.05
CA ILE A 52 -1.45 7.89 7.64
C ILE A 52 -0.31 8.91 7.60
N LEU A 53 0.72 8.60 6.83
CA LEU A 53 1.85 9.50 6.60
C LEU A 53 1.82 10.01 5.15
N PRO A 54 2.44 11.16 4.84
CA PRO A 54 2.74 11.50 3.47
C PRO A 54 3.59 10.40 2.81
N ARG A 55 3.49 10.23 1.50
CA ARG A 55 4.31 9.27 0.73
C ARG A 55 5.07 9.96 -0.37
N ILE A 56 4.34 10.67 -1.23
CA ILE A 56 4.88 11.38 -2.38
C ILE A 56 4.41 12.83 -2.31
N GLY A 57 5.35 13.75 -2.40
CA GLY A 57 5.09 15.17 -2.58
C GLY A 57 5.68 15.67 -3.88
N MET A 58 5.29 16.86 -4.28
CA MET A 58 5.83 17.53 -5.45
C MET A 58 6.04 19.02 -5.17
N SER A 59 6.88 19.65 -5.98
CA SER A 59 6.99 21.10 -6.09
C SER A 59 7.48 21.49 -7.49
N TYR A 60 7.15 22.71 -7.92
CA TYR A 60 7.67 23.28 -9.18
C TYR A 60 8.93 24.13 -8.97
N LYS A 61 9.27 24.39 -7.71
CA LYS A 61 10.43 25.16 -7.28
C LYS A 61 11.28 24.34 -6.32
N GLU A 62 12.57 24.65 -6.28
CA GLU A 62 13.47 24.16 -5.25
C GLU A 62 13.05 24.78 -3.91
N LEU A 63 12.65 23.93 -2.96
CA LEU A 63 12.16 24.26 -1.63
C LEU A 63 12.75 23.26 -0.65
N ASP A 64 12.63 23.49 0.66
CA ASP A 64 13.10 22.52 1.67
C ASP A 64 12.13 21.34 1.88
N LYS A 65 10.93 21.41 1.28
CA LYS A 65 9.84 20.42 1.37
C LYS A 65 8.87 20.59 0.19
N PRO A 66 8.04 19.58 -0.13
CA PRO A 66 6.99 19.73 -1.14
C PRO A 66 5.96 20.78 -0.73
N ASP A 67 5.41 21.49 -1.72
CA ASP A 67 4.27 22.41 -1.53
C ASP A 67 2.93 21.68 -1.69
N GLN A 68 2.90 20.55 -2.39
CA GLN A 68 1.72 19.70 -2.53
C GLN A 68 2.05 18.23 -2.24
N ILE A 69 1.15 17.56 -1.50
CA ILE A 69 1.19 16.10 -1.30
C ILE A 69 0.34 15.44 -2.39
N LEU A 70 0.96 14.57 -3.19
CA LEU A 70 0.28 13.78 -4.22
C LEU A 70 -0.37 12.53 -3.64
N ALA A 71 0.31 11.88 -2.71
CA ALA A 71 -0.17 10.64 -2.11
C ALA A 71 0.30 10.47 -0.69
N TYR A 72 -0.49 9.68 0.03
CA TYR A 72 -0.25 9.26 1.39
C TYR A 72 0.04 7.76 1.44
N GLN A 73 0.39 7.28 2.62
CA GLN A 73 0.58 5.88 2.91
C GLN A 73 -0.05 5.51 4.24
N LEU A 74 -0.90 4.47 4.22
CA LEU A 74 -1.46 3.87 5.42
C LEU A 74 -0.42 2.93 6.03
N MET A 75 0.00 3.20 7.26
CA MET A 75 1.02 2.44 7.99
C MET A 75 0.43 1.20 8.69
N GLY A 76 1.31 0.29 9.12
CA GLY A 76 0.90 -0.91 9.87
C GLY A 76 0.59 -0.57 11.32
N VAL A 77 -0.06 -1.50 12.03
CA VAL A 77 -0.47 -1.30 13.43
C VAL A 77 0.70 -1.42 14.40
N GLU A 78 1.65 -2.32 14.14
CA GLU A 78 2.82 -2.48 15.00
C GLU A 78 3.93 -1.45 14.68
N PRO A 79 4.86 -1.20 15.61
CA PRO A 79 5.99 -0.29 15.38
C PRO A 79 6.88 -0.65 14.20
N ASN A 80 6.90 -1.93 13.80
CA ASN A 80 7.64 -2.38 12.62
C ASN A 80 6.93 -2.03 11.29
N GLY A 81 5.68 -1.56 11.35
CA GLY A 81 4.89 -1.12 10.21
C GLY A 81 4.27 -2.23 9.38
N ASN A 82 4.23 -3.47 9.86
CA ASN A 82 3.86 -4.65 9.08
C ASN A 82 2.36 -4.80 8.87
N THR A 83 1.62 -5.16 9.92
CA THR A 83 0.26 -5.66 9.76
C THR A 83 -0.70 -4.53 9.42
N CYS A 84 -1.49 -4.73 8.36
CA CYS A 84 -2.54 -3.81 7.97
C CYS A 84 -3.55 -3.63 9.11
N PRO A 85 -3.87 -2.38 9.52
CA PRO A 85 -4.76 -2.13 10.65
C PRO A 85 -6.22 -2.58 10.40
N PHE A 86 -6.59 -2.83 9.15
CA PHE A 86 -7.92 -3.35 8.79
C PHE A 86 -7.98 -4.87 8.66
N LEU A 87 -6.86 -5.56 8.82
CA LEU A 87 -6.81 -7.02 8.79
C LEU A 87 -7.29 -7.57 10.13
N ASP A 88 -8.30 -8.42 10.09
CA ASP A 88 -8.82 -9.08 11.27
C ASP A 88 -8.05 -10.36 11.54
N THR A 89 -7.04 -10.28 12.41
CA THR A 89 -6.18 -11.41 12.79
C THR A 89 -6.66 -12.15 14.04
N GLU A 90 -7.69 -11.65 14.71
CA GLU A 90 -8.20 -12.19 15.98
C GLU A 90 -9.41 -13.11 15.78
N SER A 91 -10.26 -12.81 14.80
CA SER A 91 -11.42 -13.64 14.47
C SER A 91 -11.04 -14.84 13.60
N ASN A 92 -11.92 -15.86 13.63
CA ASN A 92 -11.84 -17.00 12.70
C ASN A 92 -12.46 -16.70 11.33
N GLU A 93 -12.89 -15.46 11.07
CA GLU A 93 -13.49 -15.08 9.81
C GLU A 93 -12.44 -14.99 8.70
N ARG A 94 -12.83 -15.44 7.51
CA ARG A 94 -11.94 -15.48 6.34
C ARG A 94 -12.42 -14.54 5.24
N SER A 95 -11.47 -13.99 4.50
CA SER A 95 -11.75 -13.30 3.25
C SER A 95 -12.22 -14.30 2.18
N PRO A 96 -12.80 -13.82 1.07
CA PRO A 96 -13.10 -14.68 -0.09
C PRO A 96 -11.89 -15.44 -0.64
N HIS A 97 -10.68 -15.07 -0.24
CA HIS A 97 -9.40 -15.64 -0.68
C HIS A 97 -8.76 -16.55 0.38
N GLY A 98 -9.55 -17.00 1.37
CA GLY A 98 -9.11 -17.91 2.43
C GLY A 98 -8.14 -17.30 3.46
N GLY A 99 -7.75 -16.03 3.28
CA GLY A 99 -6.92 -15.28 4.22
C GLY A 99 -7.72 -14.67 5.38
N TYR A 100 -7.06 -13.88 6.23
CA TYR A 100 -7.75 -13.08 7.24
C TYR A 100 -8.73 -12.09 6.59
N ARG A 101 -9.86 -11.84 7.26
CA ARG A 101 -10.87 -10.90 6.78
C ARG A 101 -10.30 -9.48 6.76
N CYS A 102 -10.50 -8.75 5.66
CA CYS A 102 -10.27 -7.30 5.64
C CYS A 102 -11.58 -6.58 5.98
N LYS A 103 -11.59 -5.77 7.05
CA LYS A 103 -12.79 -5.06 7.54
C LYS A 103 -13.34 -4.04 6.54
N ILE A 104 -12.51 -3.60 5.60
CA ILE A 104 -12.88 -2.65 4.55
C ILE A 104 -12.77 -3.25 3.14
N TYR A 105 -12.87 -4.57 2.99
CA TYR A 105 -12.58 -5.25 1.73
C TYR A 105 -13.26 -4.60 0.50
N GLU A 106 -14.56 -4.30 0.57
CA GLU A 106 -15.31 -3.64 -0.53
C GLU A 106 -14.95 -2.16 -0.74
N ASN A 107 -14.34 -1.52 0.24
CA ASN A 107 -13.96 -0.10 0.23
C ASN A 107 -12.44 0.07 0.35
N ARG A 108 -11.68 -0.96 -0.02
CA ARG A 108 -10.22 -0.97 0.10
C ARG A 108 -9.60 0.06 -0.86
N PRO A 109 -8.42 0.63 -0.54
CA PRO A 109 -7.75 1.58 -1.44
C PRO A 109 -7.51 0.99 -2.83
N LEU A 110 -7.44 1.84 -3.86
CA LEU A 110 -7.15 1.43 -5.24
C LEU A 110 -5.87 0.59 -5.33
N ALA A 111 -4.85 0.90 -4.51
CA ALA A 111 -3.62 0.10 -4.46
C ALA A 111 -3.86 -1.35 -4.04
N CYS A 112 -4.79 -1.59 -3.11
CA CYS A 112 -5.22 -2.93 -2.73
C CYS A 112 -6.17 -3.57 -3.76
N GLN A 113 -6.87 -2.77 -4.56
CA GLN A 113 -7.72 -3.28 -5.65
C GLN A 113 -6.91 -3.66 -6.89
N ALA A 114 -5.81 -2.95 -7.16
CA ALA A 114 -4.90 -3.23 -8.27
C ALA A 114 -4.03 -4.47 -8.04
N TYR A 115 -3.77 -4.81 -6.78
CA TYR A 115 -2.93 -5.96 -6.43
C TYR A 115 -3.56 -7.29 -6.90
N PRO A 116 -2.80 -8.19 -7.56
CA PRO A 116 -1.34 -8.22 -7.65
C PRO A 116 -0.75 -7.59 -8.92
N VAL A 117 -1.50 -6.85 -9.74
CA VAL A 117 -0.99 -6.26 -10.98
C VAL A 117 -0.10 -5.05 -10.68
N ILE A 118 1.14 -5.07 -11.16
CA ILE A 118 2.15 -4.01 -10.94
C ILE A 118 2.56 -3.27 -12.21
N GLU A 119 2.39 -3.89 -13.38
CA GLU A 119 2.60 -3.26 -14.69
C GLU A 119 1.52 -3.74 -15.66
N ARG A 120 1.18 -2.90 -16.64
CA ARG A 120 0.18 -3.17 -17.67
C ARG A 120 0.77 -3.51 -19.04
N PHE A 121 1.98 -3.03 -19.37
CA PHE A 121 2.59 -3.24 -20.70
C PHE A 121 4.07 -3.67 -20.64
N PRO A 122 4.37 -4.98 -20.67
CA PRO A 122 3.43 -6.11 -20.60
C PRO A 122 2.80 -6.23 -19.21
N VAL A 123 1.69 -6.95 -19.10
CA VAL A 123 1.08 -7.21 -17.78
C VAL A 123 2.08 -7.97 -16.91
N MET A 124 2.43 -7.40 -15.76
CA MET A 124 3.27 -8.05 -14.75
C MET A 124 2.52 -8.11 -13.43
N LEU A 125 2.67 -9.25 -12.74
CA LEU A 125 2.15 -9.48 -11.40
C LEU A 125 3.28 -9.39 -10.38
N ASP A 126 2.97 -8.96 -9.18
CA ASP A 126 3.92 -8.95 -8.07
C ASP A 126 4.41 -10.39 -7.80
N PRO A 127 5.71 -10.69 -7.97
CA PRO A 127 6.24 -12.03 -7.71
C PRO A 127 6.13 -12.44 -6.24
N LYS A 128 5.89 -11.50 -5.32
CA LYS A 128 5.70 -11.76 -3.88
C LYS A 128 4.27 -12.16 -3.53
N CYS A 129 3.36 -12.10 -4.50
CA CYS A 129 2.02 -12.61 -4.32
C CYS A 129 2.04 -14.13 -4.24
N LYS A 130 1.74 -14.66 -3.05
CA LYS A 130 1.67 -16.12 -2.78
C LYS A 130 0.80 -16.85 -3.81
N PHE A 131 -0.30 -16.24 -4.26
CA PHE A 131 -1.13 -16.79 -5.34
C PHE A 131 -0.38 -16.87 -6.67
N CYS A 132 0.25 -15.79 -7.10
CA CYS A 132 1.02 -15.74 -8.35
C CYS A 132 2.23 -16.67 -8.32
N GLU A 133 2.83 -16.87 -7.15
CA GLU A 133 3.91 -17.82 -6.92
C GLU A 133 3.44 -19.28 -7.01
N THR A 134 2.27 -19.60 -6.44
CA THR A 134 1.82 -20.99 -6.27
C THR A 134 1.00 -21.52 -7.44
N CYS A 135 0.14 -20.70 -8.05
CA CYS A 135 -0.94 -21.20 -8.90
C CYS A 135 -0.66 -21.11 -10.40
N SER A 136 0.52 -20.64 -10.81
CA SER A 136 0.79 -20.22 -12.19
C SER A 136 -0.21 -19.14 -12.67
N ALA A 137 -0.02 -18.56 -13.85
CA ALA A 137 -0.73 -17.34 -14.30
C ALA A 137 -2.25 -17.36 -13.99
N PRO A 138 -2.82 -16.25 -13.50
CA PRO A 138 -4.24 -16.18 -13.14
C PRO A 138 -5.09 -16.63 -14.33
N SER A 139 -5.84 -17.71 -14.15
CA SER A 139 -6.81 -18.21 -15.14
C SER A 139 -8.04 -17.31 -15.29
N GLY A 140 -8.14 -16.26 -14.45
CA GLY A 140 -9.28 -15.36 -14.38
C GLY A 140 -9.03 -13.97 -14.99
N ASN A 141 -10.13 -13.27 -15.24
CA ASN A 141 -10.12 -11.88 -15.68
C ASN A 141 -9.47 -10.96 -14.63
N ILE A 142 -8.51 -10.13 -15.06
CA ILE A 142 -7.76 -9.16 -14.25
C ILE A 142 -8.12 -7.70 -14.58
N ASN A 143 -9.20 -7.47 -15.33
CA ASN A 143 -9.57 -6.16 -15.83
C ASN A 143 -9.83 -5.16 -14.69
N SER A 144 -10.44 -5.60 -13.58
CA SER A 144 -10.66 -4.72 -12.42
C SER A 144 -9.37 -4.22 -11.79
N GLU A 145 -8.37 -5.10 -11.68
CA GLU A 145 -7.05 -4.82 -11.15
C GLU A 145 -6.30 -3.87 -12.09
N LEU A 146 -6.37 -4.10 -13.40
CA LEU A 146 -5.81 -3.23 -14.42
C LEU A 146 -6.44 -1.83 -14.41
N GLU A 147 -7.77 -1.74 -14.33
CA GLU A 147 -8.48 -0.46 -14.23
C GLU A 147 -8.06 0.31 -12.97
N SER A 148 -7.91 -0.38 -11.85
CA SER A 148 -7.42 0.22 -10.61
C SER A 148 -5.99 0.76 -10.75
N LEU A 149 -5.10 -0.01 -11.38
CA LEU A 149 -3.72 0.42 -11.67
C LEU A 149 -3.70 1.65 -12.60
N ILE A 150 -4.52 1.66 -13.65
CA ILE A 150 -4.64 2.80 -14.57
C ILE A 150 -5.12 4.05 -13.84
N GLN A 151 -6.09 3.92 -12.93
CA GLN A 151 -6.56 5.05 -12.13
C GLN A 151 -5.46 5.62 -11.22
N ILE A 152 -4.69 4.74 -10.57
CA ILE A 152 -3.52 5.16 -9.78
C ILE A 152 -2.51 5.90 -10.66
N GLN A 153 -2.10 5.32 -11.79
CA GLN A 153 -1.14 5.94 -12.71
C GLN A 153 -1.61 7.30 -13.21
N ARG A 154 -2.90 7.45 -13.53
CA ARG A 154 -3.49 8.73 -13.96
C ARG A 154 -3.45 9.79 -12.85
N LYS A 155 -3.81 9.41 -11.63
CA LYS A 155 -3.85 10.33 -10.47
C LYS A 155 -2.46 10.69 -9.95
N MET A 156 -1.47 9.82 -10.16
CA MET A 156 -0.07 10.06 -9.78
C MET A 156 0.73 10.82 -10.84
N ARG A 157 0.17 11.04 -12.04
CA ARG A 157 0.85 11.78 -13.10
C ARG A 157 1.01 13.24 -12.70
N THR A 158 2.23 13.75 -12.81
CA THR A 158 2.58 15.14 -12.57
C THR A 158 3.65 15.60 -13.54
N ASP A 159 3.66 16.89 -13.85
CA ASP A 159 4.70 17.60 -14.60
C ASP A 159 5.60 18.44 -13.67
N ALA A 160 5.48 18.25 -12.35
CA ALA A 160 6.35 18.88 -11.37
C ALA A 160 7.82 18.53 -11.62
N THR A 161 8.69 19.52 -11.43
CA THR A 161 10.14 19.40 -11.64
C THR A 161 10.86 18.73 -10.47
N HIS A 162 10.23 18.70 -9.29
CA HIS A 162 10.80 18.15 -8.07
C HIS A 162 9.82 17.15 -7.45
N ILE A 163 10.27 15.89 -7.28
CA ILE A 163 9.50 14.83 -6.64
C ILE A 163 10.12 14.52 -5.28
N TRP A 164 9.25 14.41 -4.28
CA TRP A 164 9.65 14.21 -2.89
C TRP A 164 9.14 12.88 -2.39
N ARG A 165 9.97 12.15 -1.65
CA ARG A 165 9.59 10.94 -0.91
C ARG A 165 9.66 11.20 0.58
N TYR A 166 8.69 10.67 1.31
CA TYR A 166 8.66 10.77 2.76
C TYR A 166 9.26 9.52 3.42
N ALA A 167 10.33 9.71 4.21
CA ALA A 167 10.86 8.68 5.09
C ALA A 167 9.95 8.56 6.33
N THR A 168 9.54 7.34 6.66
CA THR A 168 8.41 7.10 7.57
C THR A 168 8.79 7.10 9.05
N GLY A 169 10.07 6.91 9.39
CA GLY A 169 10.48 6.65 10.77
C GLY A 169 10.05 5.27 11.28
N ILE A 170 9.44 4.43 10.43
CA ILE A 170 8.83 3.15 10.81
C ILE A 170 9.63 2.01 10.19
N GLY A 171 9.94 0.98 10.98
CA GLY A 171 10.62 -0.21 10.47
C GLY A 171 11.07 -1.15 11.59
N ASN A 172 11.81 -2.19 11.21
CA ASN A 172 12.23 -3.21 12.16
C ASN A 172 13.17 -2.60 13.23
N LYS A 173 13.13 -3.18 14.43
CA LYS A 173 13.89 -2.68 15.58
C LYS A 173 15.41 -2.70 15.33
N GLU A 174 15.90 -3.69 14.57
CA GLU A 174 17.33 -3.81 14.25
C GLU A 174 17.84 -2.69 13.34
N ASN A 175 16.93 -2.00 12.64
CA ASN A 175 17.27 -0.93 11.70
C ASN A 175 17.00 0.47 12.25
N LYS A 176 16.58 0.60 13.51
CA LYS A 176 16.07 1.87 14.08
C LYS A 176 17.01 3.06 13.86
N ASP A 177 18.31 2.85 14.04
CA ASP A 177 19.32 3.93 13.94
C ASP A 177 19.61 4.36 12.49
N GLN A 178 19.17 3.58 11.50
CA GLN A 178 19.35 3.85 10.08
C GLN A 178 18.11 4.54 9.48
N ILE A 179 16.94 4.39 10.09
CA ILE A 179 15.68 4.89 9.55
C ILE A 179 15.57 6.39 9.85
N LYS A 180 15.37 7.19 8.79
CA LYS A 180 15.14 8.63 8.87
C LYS A 180 13.64 8.95 8.90
N THR A 181 13.33 10.22 9.18
CA THR A 181 11.95 10.76 9.12
C THR A 181 11.98 12.10 8.40
N GLY A 182 11.03 12.31 7.48
CA GLY A 182 10.88 13.60 6.78
C GLY A 182 10.95 13.47 5.26
N TRP A 183 11.00 14.61 4.58
CA TRP A 183 11.01 14.69 3.12
C TRP A 183 12.42 14.58 2.55
N PHE A 184 12.54 13.83 1.46
CA PHE A 184 13.75 13.68 0.67
C PHE A 184 13.40 14.01 -0.78
N LEU A 185 14.16 14.91 -1.39
CA LEU A 185 14.12 15.12 -2.83
C LEU A 185 14.73 13.89 -3.52
N VAL A 186 14.07 13.35 -4.54
CA VAL A 186 14.50 12.15 -5.29
C VAL A 186 14.57 12.37 -6.79
#